data_AF-A0A957S1D9-F1
#
_entry.id   AF-A0A957S1D9-F1
#
_cell.length_a   1.000
_cell.length_b   1.000
_cell.length_c   1.000
_cell.angle_alpha   90.00
_cell.angle_beta   90.00
_cell.angle_gamma   90.00
#
_symmetry.space_group_name_H-M   'P 1'
#
loop_
_entity.id
_entity.type
_entity.pdbx_description
1 polymer ?
#
loop_
_entity_poly.entity_id
_entity_poly.type
_entity_poly.pdbx_seq_one_letter_code
_entity_poly.pdbx_strand_id
1 'polypeptide(L)' 'APPVPGTRAECKIRYKAQPAACTLYPRGDAGVQVELDEALRGVTPGQGAVFYDGDLCLGGGIIV' A
#
# COMPACT_ATOMS: atom_id res chain seq x y z
N ALA A 1 14.51 3.17 1.73
CA ALA A 1 14.67 3.26 0.27
C ALA A 1 13.31 3.00 -0.36
N PRO A 2 12.97 3.59 -1.52
CA PRO A 2 11.75 3.24 -2.22
C PRO A 2 11.74 1.73 -2.57
N PRO A 3 10.57 1.07 -2.61
CA PRO A 3 10.49 -0.32 -3.03
C PRO A 3 10.97 -0.48 -4.47
N VAL A 4 11.32 -1.69 -4.89
CA VAL A 4 11.62 -1.95 -6.31
C VAL A 4 10.27 -2.01 -7.07
N PRO A 5 10.17 -1.51 -8.32
CA PRO A 5 8.96 -1.69 -9.12
C PRO A 5 8.55 -3.17 -9.19
N GLY A 6 7.28 -3.46 -8.89
CA GLY A 6 6.78 -4.85 -8.85
C GLY A 6 6.95 -5.56 -7.51
N THR A 7 7.33 -4.84 -6.44
CA THR A 7 7.47 -5.44 -5.10
C THR A 7 6.11 -5.93 -4.60
N ARG A 8 6.04 -7.19 -4.17
CA ARG A 8 4.85 -7.79 -3.55
C ARG A 8 4.76 -7.40 -2.08
N ALA A 9 3.57 -7.02 -1.65
CA ALA A 9 3.31 -6.59 -0.28
C ALA A 9 1.83 -6.78 0.09
N GLU A 10 1.51 -6.55 1.36
CA GLU A 10 0.16 -6.46 1.87
C GLU A 10 -0.18 -5.01 2.22
N CYS A 11 -1.26 -4.46 1.66
CA CYS A 11 -1.71 -3.10 1.90
C CYS A 11 -2.90 -3.09 2.86
N LYS A 12 -2.80 -2.30 3.92
CA LYS A 12 -3.86 -2.06 4.90
C LYS A 12 -4.30 -0.60 4.86
N ILE A 13 -5.51 -0.37 4.35
CA ILE A 13 -6.10 0.98 4.17
C ILE A 13 -6.99 1.43 5.34
N ARG A 14 -7.31 0.53 6.27
CA ARG A 14 -8.12 0.81 7.46
C ARG A 14 -7.61 0.00 8.64
N TYR A 15 -7.61 0.61 9.83
CA TYR A 15 -7.09 -0.01 11.06
C TYR A 15 -7.72 -1.38 11.37
N LYS A 16 -9.03 -1.54 11.16
CA LYS A 16 -9.76 -2.78 11.44
C LYS A 16 -9.88 -3.73 10.23
N ALA A 17 -9.41 -3.33 9.05
CA ALA A 17 -9.47 -4.19 7.87
C ALA A 17 -8.32 -5.21 7.89
N GLN A 18 -8.56 -6.35 7.26
CA GLN A 18 -7.47 -7.26 6.91
C GLN A 18 -6.59 -6.60 5.83
N PRO A 19 -5.27 -6.77 5.88
CA PRO A 19 -4.39 -6.39 4.77
C PRO A 19 -4.81 -7.13 3.49
N ALA A 20 -4.65 -6.49 2.34
CA ALA A 20 -4.90 -7.10 1.04
C ALA A 20 -3.61 -7.21 0.25
N ALA A 21 -3.44 -8.31 -0.47
CA ALA A 21 -2.31 -8.48 -1.37
C ALA A 21 -2.28 -7.37 -2.43
N CYS A 22 -1.08 -6.86 -2.68
CA CYS A 22 -0.86 -5.77 -3.62
C CYS A 22 0.54 -5.81 -4.23
N THR A 23 0.71 -5.01 -5.28
CA THR A 23 2.00 -4.74 -5.92
C THR A 23 2.32 -3.25 -5.82
N LEU A 24 3.54 -2.94 -5.37
CA LEU A 24 4.03 -1.59 -5.19
C LEU A 24 4.89 -1.15 -6.38
N TYR A 25 4.60 0.04 -6.89
CA TYR A 25 5.37 0.69 -7.95
C TYR A 25 5.76 2.10 -7.50
N PRO A 26 7.05 2.38 -7.27
CA PRO A 26 7.51 3.74 -6.99
C PRO A 26 7.07 4.72 -8.07
N ARG A 27 6.62 5.90 -7.66
CA ARG A 27 6.21 7.00 -8.53
C ARG A 27 6.91 8.28 -8.10
N GLY A 28 7.86 8.74 -8.91
CA GLY A 28 8.65 9.92 -8.62
C GLY A 28 9.44 9.78 -7.30
N ASP A 29 9.76 10.91 -6.68
CA ASP A 29 10.67 10.94 -5.53
C ASP A 29 10.01 10.55 -4.19
N ALA A 30 8.68 10.65 -4.08
CA ALA A 30 7.96 10.45 -2.81
C ALA A 30 6.63 9.69 -2.92
N GLY A 31 6.26 9.22 -4.11
CA GLY A 31 4.99 8.54 -4.35
C GLY A 31 5.15 7.03 -4.53
N VAL A 32 4.05 6.32 -4.32
CA VAL A 32 3.92 4.90 -4.67
C VAL A 32 2.54 4.68 -5.28
N GLN A 33 2.50 4.06 -6.46
CA GLN A 33 1.30 3.50 -7.03
C GLN A 33 1.13 2.09 -6.46
N VAL A 34 -0.07 1.81 -5.95
CA VAL A 34 -0.42 0.54 -5.33
C VAL A 34 -1.47 -0.12 -6.20
N GLU A 35 -1.16 -1.28 -6.74
CA GLU A 35 -2.12 -2.11 -7.46
C GLU A 35 -2.59 -3.21 -6.52
N LEU A 36 -3.85 -3.16 -6.13
CA LEU A 36 -4.47 -4.19 -5.30
C LEU A 36 -4.84 -5.38 -6.19
N ASP A 37 -4.54 -6.59 -5.72
CA ASP A 37 -4.90 -7.82 -6.43
C ASP A 37 -6.43 -7.99 -6.49
N GLU A 38 -7.10 -7.54 -5.43
CA GLU A 38 -8.55 -7.54 -5.32
C GLU A 38 -9.08 -6.14 -5.01
N ALA A 39 -10.25 -5.81 -5.55
CA ALA A 39 -10.87 -4.51 -5.33
C ALA A 39 -11.27 -4.34 -3.84
N LEU A 40 -10.68 -3.34 -3.18
CA LEU A 40 -11.08 -2.97 -1.82
C LEU A 40 -12.16 -1.89 -1.82
N ARG A 41 -13.17 -2.07 -0.96
CA ARG A 41 -14.21 -1.06 -0.73
C ARG A 41 -13.71 0.04 0.21
N GLY A 42 -14.13 1.26 -0.08
CA GLY A 42 -13.94 2.39 0.82
C GLY A 42 -12.50 2.89 0.90
N VAL A 43 -11.74 2.74 -0.20
CA VAL A 43 -10.53 3.51 -0.48
C VAL A 43 -10.95 4.95 -0.73
N THR A 44 -10.51 5.89 0.10
CA THR A 44 -10.86 7.30 -0.04
C THR A 44 -9.63 8.19 0.14
N PRO A 45 -9.47 9.26 -0.66
CA PRO A 45 -8.39 10.23 -0.46
C PRO A 45 -8.37 10.78 0.97
N GLY A 46 -7.17 11.02 1.49
CA GLY A 46 -6.93 11.45 2.87
C GLY A 46 -6.84 10.31 3.90
N GLN A 47 -7.17 9.07 3.53
CA GLN A 47 -6.91 7.91 4.39
C GLN A 47 -5.45 7.48 4.33
N GLY A 48 -4.97 6.85 5.41
CA GLY A 48 -3.66 6.21 5.44
C GLY A 48 -3.69 4.82 4.80
N ALA A 49 -2.69 4.52 3.99
CA ALA A 49 -2.34 3.18 3.54
C ALA A 49 -1.01 2.77 4.16
N VAL A 50 -0.95 1.56 4.72
CA VAL A 50 0.27 1.00 5.31
C VAL A 50 0.61 -0.31 4.62
N PHE A 51 1.87 -0.54 4.31
CA PHE A 51 2.36 -1.68 3.55
C PHE A 51 3.19 -2.61 4.44
N TYR A 52 2.96 -3.91 4.30
CA TYR A 52 3.61 -4.95 5.09
C TYR A 52 4.20 -6.05 4.20
N ASP A 53 5.25 -6.71 4.70
CA ASP A 53 5.75 -8.00 4.23
C ASP A 53 5.77 -8.95 5.43
N GLY A 54 4.68 -9.69 5.62
CA GLY A 54 4.40 -10.40 6.86
C GLY A 54 4.34 -9.44 8.05
N ASP A 55 5.22 -9.65 9.04
CA ASP A 55 5.27 -8.81 10.24
C ASP A 55 6.09 -7.51 10.05
N LEU A 56 6.78 -7.35 8.92
CA LEU A 56 7.61 -6.18 8.64
C LEU A 56 6.78 -5.04 8.07
N CYS A 57 6.76 -3.89 8.76
CA CYS A 57 6.22 -2.65 8.22
C CYS A 57 7.21 -2.05 7.20
N LEU A 58 6.82 -2.05 5.93
CA LEU A 58 7.62 -1.48 4.83
C LEU A 58 7.48 0.05 4.78
N GLY A 59 6.39 0.59 5.32
CA GLY A 59 6.08 2.01 5.36
C GLY A 59 4.62 2.29 5.10
N GLY A 60 4.30 3.55 4.78
CA GLY A 60 2.94 3.95 4.48
C GLY A 60 2.87 5.38 3.95
N GLY A 61 1.67 5.79 3.57
CA GLY A 61 1.41 7.10 3.00
C GLY A 61 -0.06 7.47 3.07
N ILE A 62 -0.36 8.67 2.60
CA ILE A 62 -1.74 9.14 2.45
C ILE A 62 -2.21 8.82 1.03
N ILE A 63 -3.40 8.25 0.92
CA ILE A 63 -4.07 8.02 -0.36
C ILE A 63 -4.43 9.39 -0.93
N VAL A 64 -3.95 9.69 -2.13
CA VAL A 64 -4.18 10.95 -2.87
C VAL A 64 -5.07 10.74 -4.08
#